data_AF-A0A929IZ58-F1
#
_entry.id   AF-A0A929IZ58-F1
#
_cell.length_a   1.000
_cell.length_b   1.000
_cell.length_c   1.000
_cell.angle_alpha   90.00
_cell.angle_beta   90.00
_cell.angle_gamma   90.00
#
_symmetry.space_group_name_H-M   'P 1'
#
loop_
_entity.id
_entity.type
_entity.pdbx_description
1 polymer ?
#
loop_
_entity_poly.entity_id
_entity_poly.type
_entity_poly.pdbx_seq_one_letter_code
_entity_poly.pdbx_strand_id
1 'polypeptide(L)'
;MNKFLTLGMLTLSLCFVGNSFADDGKATKEECVQKAKEAAIMLNEDKVAAIAEIANKEGKFVWKDTYVFLVELPGKMLAHPMKPSLTEHPNLLEVTDKNEDKSQAKFIFEEFKTIAKSKDAEGWVTYKWT
;
A
#
# COMPACT_ATOMS: atom_id res chain seq x y z
N MET A 1 44.88 32.78 40.48
CA MET A 1 44.56 32.81 39.04
C MET A 1 44.47 31.37 38.55
N ASN A 2 43.55 31.06 37.62
CA ASN A 2 42.97 29.75 37.24
C ASN A 2 41.57 29.58 37.88
N LYS A 3 40.53 30.34 37.52
CA LYS A 3 39.75 30.42 36.26
C LYS A 3 39.03 29.11 35.86
N PHE A 4 37.70 29.12 36.06
CA PHE A 4 36.63 28.58 35.18
C PHE A 4 36.43 27.05 35.19
N LEU A 5 35.22 26.47 35.12
CA LEU A 5 33.83 26.92 35.11
C LEU A 5 32.99 25.66 35.37
N THR A 6 32.03 25.72 36.27
CA THR A 6 30.96 24.73 36.41
C THR A 6 30.05 24.81 35.19
N LEU A 7 29.77 23.71 34.49
CA LEU A 7 28.65 23.63 33.56
C LEU A 7 27.91 22.31 33.74
N GLY A 8 26.74 22.40 34.37
CA GLY A 8 25.85 21.28 34.62
C GLY A 8 25.26 20.76 33.32
N MET A 9 25.37 19.45 33.11
CA MET A 9 24.72 18.73 32.03
C MET A 9 23.34 18.31 32.52
N LEU A 10 22.34 19.14 32.26
CA LEU A 10 20.93 18.81 32.47
C LEU A 10 20.48 17.89 31.33
N THR A 11 20.55 16.57 31.52
CA THR A 11 19.94 15.61 30.60
C THR A 11 18.43 15.64 30.79
N LEU A 12 17.74 16.42 29.96
CA LEU A 12 16.29 16.40 29.84
C LEU A 12 15.88 15.10 29.14
N SER A 13 15.63 14.06 29.94
CA SER A 13 15.07 12.80 29.47
C SER A 13 13.60 13.05 29.08
N LEU A 14 13.36 13.36 27.81
CA LEU A 14 12.02 13.36 27.23
C LEU A 14 11.54 11.90 27.17
N CYS A 15 10.84 11.46 28.21
CA CYS A 15 10.00 10.27 28.12
C CYS A 15 8.91 10.57 27.09
N PHE A 16 9.11 10.11 25.85
CA PHE A 16 8.02 9.99 24.89
C PHE A 16 7.08 8.92 25.45
N VAL A 17 6.04 9.36 26.16
CA VAL A 17 4.92 8.50 26.54
C VAL A 17 4.19 8.22 25.24
N GLY A 18 4.60 7.16 24.55
CA GLY A 18 3.87 6.64 23.41
C GLY A 18 2.48 6.30 23.90
N ASN A 19 1.48 7.05 23.42
CA ASN A 19 0.10 6.60 23.52
C ASN A 19 0.03 5.24 22.82
N SER A 20 -0.07 4.16 23.59
CA SER A 20 -0.44 2.85 23.08
C SER A 20 -1.92 2.91 22.72
N PHE A 21 -2.23 3.48 21.55
CA PHE A 21 -3.50 3.21 20.92
C PHE A 21 -3.57 1.69 20.71
N ALA A 22 -4.64 1.07 21.20
CA ALA A 22 -4.88 -0.34 20.95
C ALA A 22 -4.97 -0.53 19.42
N ASP A 23 -3.96 -1.16 18.84
CA ASP A 23 -3.96 -1.59 17.45
C ASP A 23 -4.97 -2.75 17.36
N ASP A 24 -6.13 -2.49 16.78
CA ASP A 24 -7.16 -3.50 16.50
C ASP A 24 -6.74 -4.45 15.35
N GLY A 25 -5.51 -4.30 14.85
CA GLY A 25 -4.95 -5.07 13.76
C GLY A 25 -5.53 -4.65 12.41
N LYS A 26 -6.22 -3.51 12.32
CA LYS A 26 -6.78 -2.97 11.09
C LYS A 26 -5.93 -1.82 10.55
N ALA A 27 -5.65 -1.88 9.25
CA ALA A 27 -4.95 -0.78 8.60
C ALA A 27 -5.86 0.44 8.44
N THR A 28 -5.36 1.64 8.73
CA THR A 28 -6.08 2.88 8.44
C THR A 28 -5.99 3.23 6.95
N LYS A 29 -6.84 4.17 6.49
CA LYS A 29 -6.77 4.68 5.12
C LYS A 29 -5.45 5.38 4.85
N GLU A 30 -4.96 6.14 5.82
CA GLU A 30 -3.71 6.89 5.74
C GLU A 30 -2.51 5.93 5.65
N GLU A 31 -2.51 4.84 6.43
CA GLU A 31 -1.50 3.79 6.35
C GLU A 31 -1.48 3.13 4.96
N CYS A 32 -2.66 2.82 4.40
CA CYS A 32 -2.77 2.26 3.05
C CYS A 32 -2.20 3.19 1.98
N VAL A 33 -2.52 4.49 2.03
CA VAL A 33 -1.98 5.49 1.09
C VAL A 33 -0.46 5.60 1.22
N GLN A 34 0.05 5.64 2.46
CA GLN A 34 1.49 5.72 2.71
C GLN A 34 2.22 4.48 2.17
N LYS A 35 1.66 3.28 2.38
CA LYS A 35 2.24 2.03 1.86
C LYS A 35 2.23 1.94 0.34
N ALA A 36 1.16 2.42 -0.31
CA ALA A 36 1.13 2.53 -1.76
C ALA A 36 2.22 3.48 -2.30
N LYS A 37 2.48 4.61 -1.61
CA LYS A 37 3.55 5.56 -1.96
C LYS A 37 4.94 4.94 -1.76
N GLU A 38 5.16 4.21 -0.68
CA GLU A 38 6.40 3.45 -0.46
C GLU A 38 6.66 2.41 -1.57
N ALA A 39 5.61 1.70 -2.00
CA ALA A 39 5.71 0.76 -3.12
C ALA A 39 6.05 1.47 -4.43
N ALA A 40 5.44 2.63 -4.70
CA ALA A 40 5.73 3.44 -5.89
C ALA A 40 7.17 3.98 -5.90
N ILE A 41 7.70 4.41 -4.75
CA ILE A 41 9.11 4.82 -4.62
C ILE A 41 10.03 3.64 -4.96
N MET A 42 9.81 2.48 -4.33
CA MET A 42 10.62 1.28 -4.58
C MET A 42 10.56 0.85 -6.05
N LEU A 43 9.39 0.96 -6.68
CA LEU A 43 9.19 0.66 -8.10
C LEU A 43 10.01 1.59 -9.02
N ASN A 44 10.14 2.86 -8.66
CA ASN A 44 10.92 3.84 -9.41
C ASN A 44 12.43 3.65 -9.24
N GLU A 45 12.86 3.14 -8.08
CA GLU A 45 14.26 2.83 -7.80
C GLU A 45 14.72 1.53 -8.47
N ASP A 46 13.95 0.46 -8.29
CA ASP A 46 14.21 -0.85 -8.90
C ASP A 46 12.89 -1.59 -9.15
N LYS A 47 12.46 -1.60 -10.41
CA LYS A 47 11.22 -2.25 -10.84
C LYS A 47 11.22 -3.75 -10.53
N VAL A 48 12.34 -4.45 -10.71
CA VAL A 48 12.41 -5.90 -10.54
C VAL A 48 12.32 -6.27 -9.06
N ALA A 49 13.09 -5.58 -8.22
CA ALA A 49 13.05 -5.79 -6.78
C ALA A 49 11.67 -5.42 -6.19
N ALA A 50 11.06 -4.33 -6.66
CA ALA A 50 9.72 -3.93 -6.20
C ALA A 50 8.64 -4.96 -6.57
N ILE A 51 8.65 -5.48 -7.79
CA ILE A 51 7.70 -6.53 -8.21
C ILE A 51 7.84 -7.77 -7.31
N ALA A 52 9.07 -8.21 -7.04
CA ALA A 52 9.32 -9.36 -6.18
C ALA A 52 8.84 -9.12 -4.73
N GLU A 53 9.12 -7.95 -4.16
CA GLU A 53 8.73 -7.62 -2.79
C GLU A 53 7.20 -7.43 -2.63
N ILE A 54 6.54 -6.80 -3.60
CA ILE A 54 5.07 -6.66 -3.59
C ILE A 54 4.40 -8.03 -3.79
N ALA A 55 5.02 -8.96 -4.52
CA ALA A 55 4.51 -10.32 -4.69
C ALA A 55 4.75 -11.21 -3.45
N ASN A 56 5.65 -10.82 -2.54
CA ASN A 56 6.00 -11.61 -1.36
C ASN A 56 4.87 -11.55 -0.32
N LYS A 57 4.24 -12.71 -0.07
CA LYS A 57 3.17 -12.86 0.92
C LYS A 57 3.62 -12.57 2.36
N GLU A 58 4.91 -12.71 2.64
CA GLU A 58 5.55 -12.42 3.92
C GLU A 58 6.33 -11.09 3.89
N GLY A 59 6.23 -10.34 2.78
CA GLY A 59 6.97 -9.11 2.55
C GLY A 59 6.37 -7.90 3.27
N LYS A 60 7.10 -6.79 3.27
CA LYS A 60 6.74 -5.56 3.99
C LYS A 60 5.48 -4.86 3.48
N PHE A 61 4.99 -5.27 2.31
CA PHE A 61 3.76 -4.78 1.69
C PHE A 61 2.54 -5.67 1.95
N VAL A 62 2.67 -6.66 2.85
CA VAL A 62 1.57 -7.35 3.50
C VAL A 62 1.65 -7.00 4.99
N TRP A 63 0.66 -6.28 5.51
CA TRP A 63 0.67 -5.84 6.91
C TRP A 63 -0.75 -5.79 7.44
N LYS A 64 -0.89 -6.03 8.75
CA LYS A 64 -2.21 -6.05 9.40
C LYS A 64 -3.17 -6.95 8.62
N ASP A 65 -4.30 -6.43 8.18
CA ASP A 65 -5.32 -7.13 7.38
C ASP A 65 -5.34 -6.72 5.90
N THR A 66 -4.29 -6.08 5.40
CA THR A 66 -4.26 -5.49 4.05
C THR A 66 -2.93 -5.77 3.34
N TYR A 67 -2.86 -5.37 2.08
CA TYR A 67 -1.68 -5.53 1.24
C TYR A 67 -1.66 -4.54 0.06
N VAL A 68 -0.49 -4.33 -0.54
CA VAL A 68 -0.35 -3.68 -1.85
C VAL A 68 -0.39 -4.73 -2.96
N PHE A 69 -0.99 -4.39 -4.09
CA PHE A 69 -0.84 -5.11 -5.37
C PHE A 69 -0.39 -4.14 -6.46
N LEU A 70 0.13 -4.66 -7.57
CA LEU A 70 0.65 -3.86 -8.68
C LEU A 70 0.05 -4.31 -10.01
N VAL A 71 -0.66 -3.41 -10.67
CA VAL A 71 -1.26 -3.61 -12.00
C VAL A 71 -0.82 -2.47 -12.94
N GLU A 72 -0.46 -2.80 -14.18
CA GLU A 72 -0.16 -1.81 -15.21
C GLU A 72 -1.45 -1.20 -15.79
N LEU A 73 -1.38 0.01 -16.34
CA LEU A 73 -2.53 0.69 -16.97
C LEU A 73 -3.21 -0.12 -18.11
N PRO A 74 -2.50 -0.96 -18.88
CA PRO A 74 -3.14 -1.88 -19.83
C PRO A 74 -3.89 -3.05 -19.18
N GLY A 75 -3.88 -3.17 -17.85
CA GLY A 75 -4.57 -4.21 -17.09
C GLY A 75 -3.74 -5.45 -16.77
N LYS A 76 -2.43 -5.44 -17.03
CA LYS A 76 -1.56 -6.57 -16.67
C LYS A 76 -1.23 -6.53 -15.18
N MET A 77 -1.61 -7.56 -14.42
CA MET A 77 -1.15 -7.71 -13.04
C MET A 77 0.32 -8.10 -13.04
N LEU A 78 1.15 -7.34 -12.34
CA LEU A 78 2.58 -7.63 -12.16
C LEU A 78 2.85 -8.32 -10.83
N ALA A 79 2.12 -7.97 -9.78
CA ALA A 79 2.28 -8.57 -8.45
C ALA A 79 0.98 -8.55 -7.66
N HIS A 80 0.60 -9.69 -7.08
CA HIS A 80 -0.52 -9.79 -6.16
C HIS A 80 -0.24 -10.83 -5.07
N PRO A 81 0.07 -10.44 -3.82
CA PRO A 81 0.61 -11.37 -2.81
C PRO A 81 -0.41 -12.42 -2.34
N MET A 82 -1.71 -12.12 -2.40
CA MET A 82 -2.77 -13.07 -2.00
C MET A 82 -3.35 -13.93 -3.13
N LYS A 83 -3.17 -13.52 -4.40
CA LYS A 83 -3.75 -14.16 -5.59
C LYS A 83 -2.75 -14.13 -6.76
N PRO A 84 -1.61 -14.83 -6.66
CA PRO A 84 -0.56 -14.77 -7.66
C PRO A 84 -1.01 -15.18 -9.06
N SER A 85 -2.01 -16.07 -9.17
CA SER A 85 -2.57 -16.52 -10.46
C SER A 85 -3.13 -15.38 -11.32
N LEU A 86 -3.47 -14.22 -10.74
CA LEU A 86 -3.88 -13.04 -11.51
C LEU A 86 -2.79 -12.53 -12.46
N THR A 87 -1.52 -12.78 -12.14
CA THR A 87 -0.36 -12.43 -12.97
C THR A 87 -0.25 -13.25 -14.25
N GLU A 88 -0.97 -14.37 -14.36
CA GLU A 88 -0.96 -15.23 -15.55
C GLU A 88 -1.86 -14.66 -16.67
N HIS A 89 -2.83 -13.82 -16.31
CA HIS A 89 -3.74 -13.22 -17.29
C HIS A 89 -3.01 -12.15 -18.13
N PRO A 90 -3.28 -12.06 -19.45
CA PRO A 90 -2.67 -11.05 -20.31
C PRO A 90 -3.20 -9.65 -20.00
N ASN A 91 -4.48 -9.53 -19.63
CA ASN A 91 -5.14 -8.28 -19.25
C ASN A 91 -6.34 -8.61 -18.32
N LEU A 92 -6.66 -7.70 -17.39
CA LEU A 92 -7.75 -7.83 -16.43
C LEU A 92 -8.84 -6.75 -16.55
N LEU A 93 -8.80 -5.85 -17.54
CA LEU A 93 -9.75 -4.74 -17.68
C LEU A 93 -11.20 -5.20 -17.85
N GLU A 94 -11.42 -6.39 -18.43
CA GLU A 94 -12.74 -7.00 -18.61
C GLU A 94 -13.20 -7.84 -17.41
N VAL A 95 -12.37 -7.95 -16.37
CA VAL A 95 -12.73 -8.68 -15.15
C VAL A 95 -13.72 -7.86 -14.34
N THR A 96 -14.84 -8.49 -14.03
CA THR A 96 -15.85 -7.94 -13.14
C THR A 96 -15.59 -8.30 -11.68
N ASP A 97 -16.07 -7.44 -10.78
CA ASP A 97 -16.12 -7.74 -9.35
C ASP A 97 -17.04 -8.94 -9.04
N LYS A 98 -17.00 -9.40 -7.79
CA LYS A 98 -17.78 -10.56 -7.34
C LYS A 98 -19.21 -10.19 -6.94
N ASN A 99 -19.81 -9.18 -7.58
CA ASN A 99 -21.23 -8.89 -7.34
C ASN A 99 -22.11 -10.07 -7.78
N GLU A 100 -23.11 -10.36 -6.94
CA GLU A 100 -24.07 -11.45 -7.14
C GLU A 100 -25.02 -11.10 -8.29
N ASP A 101 -25.51 -9.85 -8.29
CA ASP A 101 -26.25 -9.28 -9.41
C ASP A 101 -25.26 -8.85 -10.51
N LYS A 102 -25.22 -9.62 -11.61
CA LYS A 102 -24.35 -9.35 -12.75
C LYS A 102 -24.69 -8.07 -13.49
N SER A 103 -25.92 -7.57 -13.36
CA SER A 103 -26.28 -6.25 -13.92
C SER A 103 -25.64 -5.08 -13.16
N GLN A 104 -25.15 -5.34 -11.94
CA GLN A 104 -24.49 -4.37 -11.07
C GLN A 104 -22.99 -4.66 -10.88
N ALA A 105 -22.44 -5.63 -11.62
CA ALA A 105 -21.03 -5.98 -11.50
C ALA A 105 -20.16 -4.94 -12.18
N LYS A 106 -19.06 -4.56 -11.53
CA LYS A 106 -18.16 -3.49 -11.99
C LYS A 106 -16.94 -4.04 -12.69
N PHE A 107 -16.51 -3.42 -13.78
CA PHE A 107 -15.18 -3.66 -14.37
C PHE A 107 -14.09 -3.03 -13.51
N ILE A 108 -13.69 -3.72 -12.44
CA ILE A 108 -12.90 -3.12 -11.35
C ILE A 108 -11.54 -2.58 -11.79
N PHE A 109 -10.86 -3.29 -12.70
CA PHE A 109 -9.55 -2.87 -13.17
C PHE A 109 -9.64 -1.68 -14.12
N GLU A 110 -10.78 -1.52 -14.83
CA GLU A 110 -11.06 -0.30 -15.59
C GLU A 110 -11.38 0.87 -14.65
N GLU A 111 -12.07 0.65 -13.51
CA GLU A 111 -12.27 1.69 -12.48
C GLU A 111 -10.92 2.14 -11.87
N PHE A 112 -10.05 1.19 -11.49
CA PHE A 112 -8.69 1.53 -10.99
C PHE A 112 -7.90 2.35 -12.00
N LYS A 113 -7.88 1.92 -13.27
CA LYS A 113 -7.20 2.64 -14.37
C LYS A 113 -7.79 4.03 -14.58
N THR A 114 -9.10 4.19 -14.46
CA THR A 114 -9.76 5.50 -14.59
C THR A 114 -9.29 6.45 -13.49
N ILE A 115 -9.23 5.99 -12.24
CA ILE A 115 -8.69 6.79 -11.12
C ILE A 115 -7.21 7.11 -11.32
N ALA A 116 -6.39 6.12 -11.71
CA ALA A 116 -4.97 6.33 -11.95
C ALA A 116 -4.68 7.35 -13.07
N LYS A 117 -5.61 7.51 -14.04
CA LYS A 117 -5.54 8.51 -15.12
C LYS A 117 -6.21 9.84 -14.78
N SER A 118 -6.90 9.93 -13.64
CA SER A 118 -7.50 11.19 -13.18
C SER A 118 -6.41 12.22 -12.86
N LYS A 119 -6.81 13.49 -12.71
CA LYS A 119 -5.89 14.57 -12.36
C LYS A 119 -5.14 14.31 -11.05
N ASP A 120 -5.82 13.68 -10.09
CA ASP A 120 -5.26 13.41 -8.76
C ASP A 120 -4.42 12.14 -8.75
N ALA A 121 -4.60 11.24 -9.74
CA ALA A 121 -3.90 9.96 -9.89
C ALA A 121 -3.96 9.02 -8.67
N GLU A 122 -4.81 9.33 -7.69
CA GLU A 122 -5.06 8.55 -6.48
C GLU A 122 -6.55 8.60 -6.11
N GLY A 123 -7.05 7.56 -5.41
CA GLY A 123 -8.45 7.49 -5.03
C GLY A 123 -8.88 6.14 -4.49
N TRP A 124 -10.15 6.02 -4.12
CA TRP A 124 -10.73 4.81 -3.52
C TRP A 124 -11.78 4.21 -4.43
N VAL A 125 -11.74 2.88 -4.59
CA VAL A 125 -12.79 2.10 -5.27
C VAL A 125 -13.44 1.16 -4.27
N THR A 126 -14.76 1.20 -4.20
CA THR A 126 -15.55 0.18 -3.48
C THR A 126 -15.99 -0.89 -4.46
N TYR A 127 -15.66 -2.15 -4.16
CA TYR A 127 -15.96 -3.32 -5.00
C TYR A 127 -16.12 -4.57 -4.13
N LYS A 128 -16.74 -5.62 -4.68
CA LYS A 128 -16.85 -6.94 -4.04
C LYS A 128 -15.74 -7.87 -4.50
N TRP A 129 -15.02 -8.47 -3.56
CA TRP A 129 -13.91 -9.37 -3.85
C TRP A 129 -13.79 -10.47 -2.81
N THR A 130 -14.40 -11.62 -3.08
CA THR A 130 -14.25 -12.88 -2.33
C THR A 130 -14.91 -14.00 -3.12
#